data_AF-A0A7C5YMN8-F1
#
_entry.id   AF-A0A7C5YMN8-F1
#
_cell.length_a   1.000
_cell.length_b   1.000
_cell.length_c   1.000
_cell.angle_alpha   90.00
_cell.angle_beta   90.00
_cell.angle_gamma   90.00
#
_symmetry.space_group_name_H-M   'P 1'
#
loop_
_entity.id
_entity.type
_entity.pdbx_description
1 polymer ?
#
loop_
_entity_poly.entity_id
_entity_poly.type
_entity_poly.pdbx_seq_one_letter_code
_entity_poly.pdbx_strand_id
1 'polypeptide(L)'
;MTALKKAYPEFERKRLSRRGREIGAGGKFKLSLQERVFMTLFFLRHYLTFALLGFLFELHESNAYRNLEMMKGFLREHLPLPERVGEKKISLLRICWKRWQR
;
A
#
# COMPACT_ATOMS: atom_id res chain seq x y z
N MET A 1 10.68 -5.61 12.32
CA MET A 1 9.22 -5.77 12.55
C MET A 1 8.75 -5.41 13.95
N THR A 2 9.60 -5.45 14.98
CA THR A 2 9.22 -5.21 16.38
C THR A 2 8.62 -3.81 16.62
N ALA A 3 9.19 -2.77 16.01
CA ALA A 3 8.69 -1.40 16.13
C ALA A 3 7.25 -1.24 15.60
N LEU A 4 6.95 -1.78 14.41
CA LEU A 4 5.61 -1.72 13.82
C LEU A 4 4.59 -2.51 14.63
N LYS A 5 4.97 -3.68 15.17
CA LYS A 5 4.11 -4.48 16.04
C LYS A 5 3.72 -3.72 17.32
N LYS A 6 4.61 -2.88 17.86
CA LYS A 6 4.35 -2.06 19.05
C LYS A 6 3.42 -0.88 18.75
N ALA A 7 3.54 -0.25 17.59
CA ALA A 7 2.72 0.90 17.21
C ALA A 7 1.32 0.52 16.68
N TYR A 8 1.19 -0.65 16.07
CA TYR A 8 -0.05 -1.08 15.41
C TYR A 8 -1.31 -1.11 16.31
N PRO A 9 -1.27 -1.53 17.58
CA PRO A 9 -2.45 -1.53 18.44
C PRO A 9 -3.08 -0.15 18.63
N GLU A 10 -2.25 0.91 18.72
CA GLU A 10 -2.73 2.28 18.85
C GLU A 10 -3.42 2.75 17.57
N PHE A 11 -2.80 2.47 16.42
CA PHE A 11 -3.38 2.72 15.11
C PHE A 11 -4.72 2.01 14.92
N GLU A 12 -4.80 0.73 15.32
CA GLU A 12 -6.00 -0.08 15.22
C GLU A 12 -7.12 0.47 16.11
N ARG A 13 -6.80 0.93 17.33
CA ARG A 13 -7.76 1.58 18.23
C ARG A 13 -8.35 2.86 17.61
N LYS A 14 -7.49 3.72 17.06
CA LYS A 14 -7.89 4.97 16.37
C LYS A 14 -8.72 4.69 15.13
N ARG A 15 -8.42 3.62 14.40
CA ARG A 15 -9.19 3.19 13.22
C ARG A 15 -10.57 2.69 13.61
N LEU A 16 -10.67 1.88 14.66
CA LEU A 16 -11.93 1.30 15.12
C LEU A 16 -12.85 2.37 15.74
N SER A 17 -12.29 3.34 16.47
CA SER A 17 -13.06 4.43 17.08
C SER A 17 -13.70 5.40 16.07
N ARG A 18 -13.27 5.39 14.80
CA ARG A 18 -13.84 6.25 13.75
C ARG A 18 -15.21 5.79 13.25
N ARG A 19 -15.56 4.51 13.44
CA ARG A 19 -16.88 3.99 13.07
C ARG A 19 -17.72 3.96 14.33
N GLY A 20 -18.95 4.46 14.30
CA GLY A 20 -19.89 4.42 15.44
C GLY A 20 -20.38 3.01 15.81
N ARG A 21 -19.53 1.99 15.68
CA ARG A 21 -19.77 0.61 16.06
C ARG A 21 -18.85 0.29 17.23
N GLU A 22 -19.29 -0.61 18.10
CA GLU A 22 -18.47 -1.09 19.20
C GLU A 22 -17.17 -1.73 18.68
N ILE A 23 -16.08 -1.51 19.43
CA ILE A 23 -14.75 -2.04 19.11
C ILE A 23 -14.83 -3.58 19.15
N GLY A 24 -14.75 -4.22 17.98
CA GLY A 24 -14.83 -5.68 17.83
C GLY A 24 -16.04 -6.17 17.03
N ALA A 25 -17.03 -5.32 16.74
CA ALA A 25 -18.23 -5.68 15.97
C ALA A 25 -17.99 -5.80 14.44
N GLY A 26 -16.72 -5.75 13.99
CA GLY A 26 -16.35 -5.83 12.58
C GLY A 26 -15.57 -7.10 12.25
N GLY A 27 -15.50 -7.43 10.96
CA GLY A 27 -14.66 -8.52 10.47
C GLY A 27 -13.18 -8.27 10.74
N LYS A 28 -12.48 -9.32 11.22
CA LYS A 28 -11.02 -9.33 11.35
C LYS A 28 -10.37 -9.40 9.97
N PHE A 29 -9.14 -8.90 9.85
CA PHE A 29 -8.37 -9.07 8.61
C PHE A 29 -8.01 -10.54 8.40
N LYS A 30 -8.11 -11.03 7.16
CA LYS A 30 -7.60 -12.35 6.75
C LYS A 30 -6.08 -12.40 6.86
N LEU A 31 -5.41 -11.32 6.45
CA LEU A 31 -3.95 -11.20 6.47
C LEU A 31 -3.43 -10.70 7.83
N SER A 32 -2.31 -11.27 8.26
CA SER A 32 -1.51 -10.80 9.39
C SER A 32 -0.95 -9.39 9.15
N LEU A 33 -0.44 -8.76 10.20
CA LEU A 33 0.22 -7.45 10.06
C LEU A 33 1.41 -7.52 9.09
N GLN A 34 2.21 -8.59 9.17
CA GLN A 34 3.41 -8.75 8.34
C GLN A 34 3.06 -8.89 6.86
N GLU A 35 2.06 -9.71 6.53
CA GLU A 35 1.60 -9.89 5.16
C GLU A 35 1.03 -8.59 4.58
N ARG A 36 0.30 -7.80 5.39
CA ARG A 36 -0.24 -6.51 4.95
C ARG A 36 0.84 -5.45 4.70
N VAL A 37 1.89 -5.45 5.52
CA VAL A 37 3.08 -4.62 5.29
C VAL A 37 3.78 -5.07 4.00
N PHE A 38 4.01 -6.37 3.84
CA PHE A 38 4.63 -6.93 2.64
C PHE A 38 3.82 -6.61 1.37
N MET A 39 2.51 -6.83 1.38
CA MET A 39 1.60 -6.48 0.29
C MET A 39 1.72 -5.01 -0.12
N THR A 40 1.83 -4.11 0.87
CA THR A 40 1.94 -2.67 0.62
C THR A 40 3.30 -2.30 0.04
N LEU A 41 4.39 -2.84 0.58
CA LEU A 41 5.74 -2.61 0.06
C LEU A 41 5.90 -3.19 -1.36
N PHE A 42 5.33 -4.36 -1.61
CA PHE A 42 5.33 -5.00 -2.91
C PHE A 42 4.60 -4.16 -3.95
N PHE A 43 3.43 -3.61 -3.60
CA PHE A 43 2.73 -2.63 -4.44
C PHE A 43 3.55 -1.36 -4.66
N LEU A 44 4.16 -0.78 -3.62
CA LEU A 44 4.96 0.44 -3.78
C LEU A 44 6.20 0.22 -4.66
N ARG A 45 6.73 -1.00 -4.70
CA ARG A 45 7.88 -1.36 -5.53
C ARG A 45 7.51 -1.64 -6.98
N HIS A 46 6.41 -2.36 -7.22
CA HIS A 46 6.06 -2.89 -8.55
C HIS A 46 4.79 -2.30 -9.17
N TYR A 47 4.03 -1.49 -8.42
CA TYR A 47 2.77 -0.87 -8.84
C TYR A 47 1.79 -1.83 -9.54
N LEU A 48 1.64 -3.03 -8.98
CA LEU A 48 0.74 -4.05 -9.52
C LEU A 48 -0.73 -3.62 -9.45
N THR A 49 -1.56 -4.21 -10.32
CA THR A 49 -3.01 -4.03 -10.25
C THR A 49 -3.58 -4.66 -8.98
N PHE A 50 -4.70 -4.11 -8.49
CA PHE A 50 -5.35 -4.65 -7.29
C PHE A 50 -5.93 -6.04 -7.53
N ALA A 51 -6.34 -6.36 -8.75
CA ALA A 51 -6.72 -7.71 -9.15
C ALA A 51 -5.57 -8.71 -8.96
N LEU A 52 -4.35 -8.37 -9.41
CA LEU A 52 -3.17 -9.23 -9.25
C LEU A 52 -2.74 -9.34 -7.78
N LEU A 53 -2.79 -8.25 -7.03
CA LEU A 53 -2.57 -8.29 -5.58
C LEU A 53 -3.60 -9.16 -4.86
N GLY A 54 -4.87 -9.06 -5.26
CA GLY A 54 -5.92 -9.92 -4.75
C GLY A 54 -5.63 -11.39 -5.02
N PHE A 55 -5.20 -11.72 -6.23
CA PHE A 55 -4.77 -13.07 -6.59
C PHE A 55 -3.59 -13.57 -5.75
N LEU A 56 -2.51 -12.78 -5.62
CA LEU A 56 -1.29 -13.18 -4.89
C LEU A 56 -1.50 -13.37 -3.38
N PHE A 57 -2.44 -12.65 -2.79
CA PHE A 57 -2.71 -12.68 -1.34
C PHE A 57 -4.06 -13.33 -1.00
N GLU A 58 -4.69 -14.00 -1.96
CA GLU A 58 -6.01 -14.62 -1.83
C GLU A 58 -7.08 -13.69 -1.20
N LEU A 59 -7.14 -12.46 -1.71
CA LEU A 59 -8.09 -11.43 -1.33
C LEU A 59 -8.93 -11.00 -2.54
N HIS A 60 -10.16 -10.57 -2.27
CA HIS A 60 -10.91 -9.82 -3.26
C HIS A 60 -10.22 -8.47 -3.55
N GLU A 61 -10.27 -8.00 -4.80
CA GLU A 61 -9.64 -6.76 -5.26
C GLU A 61 -9.96 -5.56 -4.35
N SER A 62 -11.24 -5.39 -3.99
CA SER A 62 -11.68 -4.31 -3.10
C SER A 62 -11.10 -4.42 -1.69
N ASN A 63 -10.81 -5.63 -1.20
CA ASN A 63 -10.15 -5.86 0.08
C ASN A 63 -8.65 -5.56 -0.01
N ALA A 64 -8.00 -5.91 -1.12
CA ALA A 64 -6.61 -5.55 -1.38
C ALA A 64 -6.44 -4.02 -1.37
N TYR A 65 -7.29 -3.28 -2.11
CA TYR A 65 -7.30 -1.81 -2.10
C TYR A 65 -7.48 -1.23 -0.69
N ARG A 66 -8.50 -1.69 0.05
CA ARG A 66 -8.78 -1.20 1.41
C ARG A 66 -7.63 -1.47 2.39
N ASN A 67 -7.03 -2.65 2.33
CA ASN A 67 -5.84 -2.98 3.14
C ASN A 67 -4.67 -2.06 2.77
N LEU A 68 -4.45 -1.86 1.49
CA LEU A 68 -3.34 -1.07 0.97
C LEU A 68 -3.43 0.42 1.38
N GLU A 69 -4.58 1.06 1.18
CA GLU A 69 -4.75 2.47 1.56
C GLU A 69 -4.62 2.68 3.08
N MET A 70 -5.15 1.76 3.87
CA MET A 70 -4.99 1.79 5.32
C MET A 70 -3.52 1.65 5.73
N MET A 71 -2.82 0.67 5.16
CA MET A 71 -1.44 0.39 5.49
C MET A 71 -0.48 1.46 4.98
N LYS A 72 -0.77 2.10 3.84
CA LYS A 72 -0.02 3.29 3.39
C LYS A 72 -0.05 4.41 4.42
N GLY A 73 -1.22 4.69 4.98
CA GLY A 73 -1.37 5.69 6.04
C GLY A 73 -0.51 5.36 7.26
N PHE A 74 -0.64 4.13 7.77
CA PHE A 74 0.16 3.64 8.89
C PHE A 74 1.67 3.67 8.61
N LEU A 75 2.10 3.20 7.44
CA LEU A 75 3.52 3.11 7.11
C LEU A 75 4.16 4.47 6.85
N ARG A 76 3.40 5.46 6.36
CA ARG A 76 3.90 6.83 6.18
C ARG A 76 4.32 7.49 7.50
N GLU A 77 3.66 7.13 8.61
CA GLU A 77 3.97 7.64 9.94
C GLU A 77 5.24 6.99 10.54
N HIS A 78 5.63 5.80 10.06
CA HIS A 78 6.68 4.99 10.71
C HIS A 78 7.89 4.67 9.83
N LEU A 79 7.78 4.76 8.51
CA LEU A 79 8.83 4.45 7.55
C LEU A 79 8.98 5.59 6.52
N PRO A 80 10.21 5.92 6.08
CA PRO A 80 10.42 6.75 4.91
C PRO A 80 10.03 5.94 3.67
N LEU A 81 8.78 6.08 3.23
CA LEU A 81 8.29 5.41 2.04
C LEU A 81 8.81 6.12 0.79
N PRO A 82 9.26 5.38 -0.24
CA PRO A 82 9.56 6.00 -1.53
C PRO A 82 8.27 6.60 -2.07
N GLU A 83 8.24 7.92 -2.20
CA GLU A 83 7.16 8.59 -2.92
C GLU A 83 7.23 8.18 -4.39
N ARG A 84 6.08 8.22 -5.08
CA ARG A 84 6.06 8.00 -6.52
C ARG A 84 6.98 9.04 -7.14
N VAL A 85 8.17 8.60 -7.58
CA VAL A 85 9.05 9.43 -8.39
C VAL A 85 8.28 9.64 -9.67
N GLY A 86 7.60 10.79 -9.77
CA GLY A 86 6.88 11.18 -10.97
C GLY A 86 7.85 11.03 -12.13
N GLU A 87 7.49 10.21 -13.11
CA GLU A 87 8.31 9.97 -14.28
C GLU A 87 8.73 11.32 -14.83
N LYS A 88 10.04 11.59 -14.84
CA LYS A 88 10.57 12.73 -15.58
C LYS A 88 10.04 12.58 -16.99
N LYS A 89 9.31 13.59 -17.46
CA LYS A 89 8.60 13.61 -18.74
C LYS A 89 9.40 12.84 -19.80
N ILE A 90 8.69 11.98 -20.53
CA ILE A 90 9.07 11.33 -21.79
C ILE A 90 9.53 12.36 -22.88
N SER A 91 9.69 13.66 -22.54
CA SER A 91 10.39 14.63 -23.39
C SER A 91 11.85 14.25 -23.70
N LEU A 92 12.50 13.40 -22.88
CA LEU A 92 13.83 12.87 -23.19
C LEU A 92 13.84 11.85 -24.35
N LEU A 93 12.75 11.11 -24.55
CA LEU A 93 12.60 10.23 -25.73
C LEU A 93 12.39 11.04 -27.02
N ARG A 94 11.91 12.29 -26.92
CA ARG A 94 11.77 13.20 -28.07
C ARG A 94 13.11 13.72 -28.60
N ILE A 95 14.14 13.79 -27.75
CA ILE A 95 15.51 14.19 -28.14
C ILE A 95 16.23 13.04 -28.85
N CYS A 96 16.00 11.80 -28.41
CA CYS A 96 16.61 10.62 -29.02
C CYS A 96 16.01 10.30 -30.41
N TRP A 97 14.69 10.47 -30.60
CA TRP A 97 14.03 10.24 -31.90
C TRP A 97 14.55 11.16 -33.00
N LYS A 98 14.81 12.45 -32.72
CA LYS A 98 15.38 13.38 -33.72
C LYS A 98 16.82 13.08 -34.13
N ARG A 99 17.56 12.26 -33.37
CA ARG A 99 18.96 11.91 -33.64
C ARG A 99 19.11 10.62 -34.45
N TRP A 100 18.05 9.84 -34.63
CA TRP A 100 18.03 8.58 -35.37
C TRP A 100 17.36 8.67 -36.76
N GLN A 101 17.08 9.90 -37.23
CA GLN A 101 16.55 10.21 -38.58
C GLN A 101 17.56 10.95 -39.47
N ARG A 102 18.86 10.93 -39.14
CA ARG A 102 19.95 11.38 -40.03
C ARG A 102 20.85 10.21 -40.37
#